data_AF-E6XDC0-F1
#
_entry.id   AF-E6XDC0-F1
#
_cell.length_a   1.000
_cell.length_b   1.000
_cell.length_c   1.000
_cell.angle_alpha   90.00
_cell.angle_beta   90.00
_cell.angle_gamma   90.00
#
_symmetry.space_group_name_H-M   'P 1'
#
loop_
_entity.id
_entity.type
_entity.pdbx_description
1 polymer ?
#
loop_
_entity_poly.entity_id
_entity_poly.type
_entity_poly.pdbx_seq_one_letter_code
_entity_poly.pdbx_strand_id
1 'polypeptide(L)'
;MKLRKIIFILSLILANNYSTAQSINDTIIRNVMLIQEKDIVKNIDDYLLDVIIDFDTQKPSIVFNNSKLPTQFFSNQLFKNKPYILIKPDDEYYNALSNGTDTELNECDLPLNINIYHQRTYFKNKPKIDSIKRFDNHQPKLIFNSSIDKLKTKDNIVFYYTFGFGSTCCPRDPNWDIKEKLDEFISGFENFNNVKIGDVYKKITGKEGEHKLYFTLSNLNKKQKLKFLQKIRYWTYIDRHIEDIKFEPQIFTPSFVKKEGLKLITEK
;
A
#
# COMPACT_ATOMS: atom_id res chain seq x y z
N MET A 1 -24.28 31.64 -33.69
CA MET A 1 -24.85 30.35 -33.20
C MET A 1 -23.82 29.24 -32.92
N LYS A 2 -22.64 29.24 -33.56
CA LYS A 2 -21.61 28.18 -33.37
C LYS A 2 -20.87 28.22 -32.02
N LEU A 3 -20.59 29.41 -31.48
CA LEU A 3 -19.84 29.57 -30.22
C LEU A 3 -20.59 29.05 -28.98
N ARG A 4 -21.92 29.27 -28.91
CA ARG A 4 -22.76 28.77 -27.79
C ARG A 4 -22.83 27.23 -27.74
N LYS A 5 -22.85 26.56 -28.90
CA LYS A 5 -22.80 25.09 -28.97
C LYS A 5 -21.44 24.54 -28.50
N ILE A 6 -20.33 25.21 -28.84
CA ILE A 6 -18.98 24.81 -28.41
C ILE A 6 -18.83 24.97 -26.89
N ILE A 7 -19.30 26.08 -26.30
CA ILE A 7 -19.27 26.29 -24.84
C ILE A 7 -20.14 25.26 -24.10
N PHE A 8 -21.31 24.92 -24.66
CA PHE A 8 -22.17 23.88 -24.09
C PHE A 8 -21.53 22.49 -24.13
N ILE A 9 -20.85 22.13 -25.23
CA ILE A 9 -20.13 20.85 -25.34
C ILE A 9 -18.92 20.80 -24.38
N LEU A 10 -18.15 21.89 -24.28
CA LEU A 10 -17.03 21.99 -23.33
C LEU A 10 -17.48 21.91 -21.88
N SER A 11 -18.60 22.56 -21.52
CA SER A 11 -19.16 22.45 -20.17
C SER A 11 -19.72 21.06 -19.86
N LEU A 12 -20.29 20.34 -20.85
CA LEU A 12 -20.70 18.95 -20.68
C LEU A 12 -19.52 18.00 -20.48
N ILE A 13 -18.42 18.20 -21.24
CA ILE A 13 -17.18 17.42 -21.12
C ILE A 13 -16.52 17.70 -19.76
N LEU A 14 -16.48 18.96 -19.34
CA LEU A 14 -15.96 19.34 -18.03
C LEU A 14 -16.84 18.77 -16.90
N ALA A 15 -18.17 18.82 -17.00
CA ALA A 15 -19.09 18.26 -16.00
C ALA A 15 -18.99 16.73 -15.90
N ASN A 16 -18.75 16.01 -17.01
CA ASN A 16 -18.57 14.56 -16.98
C ASN A 16 -17.22 14.12 -16.38
N ASN A 17 -16.18 14.95 -16.48
CA ASN A 17 -14.88 14.63 -15.87
C ASN A 17 -14.86 14.85 -14.33
N TYR A 18 -15.80 15.62 -13.78
CA TYR A 18 -15.96 15.78 -12.33
C TYR A 18 -16.97 14.82 -11.69
N SER A 19 -17.70 14.04 -12.49
CA SER A 19 -18.76 13.16 -12.01
C SER A 19 -18.22 11.75 -11.72
N THR A 20 -18.47 11.28 -10.49
CA THR A 20 -18.19 9.95 -9.90
C THR A 20 -16.93 9.81 -9.03
N ALA A 21 -16.55 10.85 -8.28
CA ALA A 21 -15.86 10.59 -7.01
C ALA A 21 -16.88 9.96 -6.04
N GLN A 22 -16.70 8.67 -5.73
CA GLN A 22 -17.56 7.96 -4.77
C GLN A 22 -17.45 8.60 -3.37
N SER A 23 -18.54 8.53 -2.60
CA SER A 23 -18.68 9.10 -1.26
C SER A 23 -19.09 8.05 -0.24
N ILE A 24 -18.77 8.27 1.04
CA ILE A 24 -19.29 7.45 2.14
C ILE A 24 -20.81 7.50 2.27
N ASN A 25 -21.47 8.42 1.57
CA ASN A 25 -22.93 8.55 1.53
C ASN A 25 -23.59 7.69 0.43
N ASP A 26 -22.82 7.14 -0.50
CA ASP A 26 -23.36 6.37 -1.62
C ASP A 26 -24.04 5.08 -1.13
N THR A 27 -25.04 4.59 -1.87
CA THR A 27 -25.74 3.33 -1.59
C THR A 27 -25.05 2.11 -2.21
N ILE A 28 -24.18 2.32 -3.19
CA ILE A 28 -23.36 1.29 -3.83
C ILE A 28 -21.94 1.83 -3.90
N ILE A 29 -20.99 1.09 -3.31
CA ILE A 29 -19.57 1.43 -3.37
C ILE A 29 -18.85 0.34 -4.16
N ARG A 30 -18.21 0.75 -5.26
CA ARG A 30 -17.55 -0.10 -6.23
C ARG A 30 -16.05 -0.03 -6.11
N ASN A 31 -15.40 -1.08 -6.62
CA ASN A 31 -13.96 -1.24 -6.67
C ASN A 31 -13.32 -1.29 -5.28
N VAL A 32 -14.00 -1.91 -4.33
CA VAL A 32 -13.53 -2.03 -2.95
C VAL A 32 -12.39 -3.05 -2.89
N MET A 33 -11.22 -2.63 -2.41
CA MET A 33 -10.10 -3.51 -2.12
C MET A 33 -10.32 -4.15 -0.75
N LEU A 34 -10.38 -5.48 -0.70
CA LEU A 34 -10.46 -6.22 0.56
C LEU A 34 -9.06 -6.51 1.09
N ILE A 35 -8.79 -6.13 2.34
CA ILE A 35 -7.60 -6.53 3.10
C ILE A 35 -8.06 -7.45 4.22
N GLN A 36 -7.47 -8.63 4.32
CA GLN A 36 -7.78 -9.63 5.34
C GLN A 36 -6.57 -9.89 6.24
N GLU A 37 -6.78 -10.52 7.40
CA GLU A 37 -5.70 -10.94 8.32
C GLU A 37 -4.61 -11.76 7.64
N LYS A 38 -4.99 -12.66 6.73
CA LYS A 38 -4.03 -13.51 5.99
C LYS A 38 -3.07 -12.69 5.11
N ASP A 39 -3.45 -11.47 4.76
CA ASP A 39 -2.68 -10.58 3.90
C ASP A 39 -1.60 -9.83 4.66
N ILE A 40 -1.65 -9.85 5.99
CA ILE A 40 -0.77 -9.06 6.86
C ILE A 40 0.14 -9.96 7.67
N VAL A 41 1.38 -9.51 7.83
CA VAL A 41 2.29 -10.01 8.85
C VAL A 41 2.81 -8.84 9.66
N LYS A 42 2.82 -8.99 10.98
CA LYS A 42 3.39 -8.03 11.93
C LYS A 42 4.67 -8.60 12.54
N ASN A 43 5.68 -7.75 12.73
CA ASN A 43 6.83 -8.04 13.57
C ASN A 43 7.24 -6.80 14.35
N ILE A 44 7.18 -6.87 15.68
CA ILE A 44 7.30 -5.71 16.59
C ILE A 44 6.25 -4.67 16.20
N ASP A 45 6.65 -3.54 15.61
CA ASP A 45 5.74 -2.46 15.20
C ASP A 45 5.66 -2.29 13.69
N ASP A 46 6.47 -3.01 12.91
CA ASP A 46 6.38 -2.96 11.45
C ASP A 46 5.41 -4.03 10.91
N TYR A 47 4.81 -3.72 9.77
CA TYR A 47 3.81 -4.53 9.09
C TYR A 47 4.23 -4.77 7.64
N LEU A 48 4.03 -5.98 7.14
CA LEU A 48 3.98 -6.27 5.71
C LEU A 48 2.52 -6.51 5.33
N LEU A 49 1.97 -5.65 4.49
CA LEU A 49 0.72 -5.86 3.79
C LEU A 49 1.04 -6.44 2.42
N ASP A 50 0.84 -7.74 2.25
CA ASP A 50 1.20 -8.47 1.03
C ASP A 50 0.12 -8.36 -0.05
N VAL A 51 -0.26 -7.12 -0.35
CA VAL A 51 -1.29 -6.73 -1.32
C VAL A 51 -0.75 -5.57 -2.13
N ILE A 52 -0.86 -5.65 -3.45
CA ILE A 52 -0.50 -4.51 -4.31
C ILE A 52 -1.60 -3.46 -4.19
N ILE A 53 -1.23 -2.28 -3.71
CA ILE A 53 -2.12 -1.13 -3.69
C ILE A 53 -1.90 -0.33 -4.97
N ASP A 54 -2.79 -0.52 -5.95
CA ASP A 54 -2.80 0.33 -7.15
C ASP A 54 -3.46 1.67 -6.81
N PHE A 55 -2.71 2.74 -7.01
CA PHE A 55 -3.17 4.09 -6.72
C PHE A 55 -3.59 4.76 -8.02
N ASP A 56 -4.87 4.67 -8.37
CA ASP A 56 -5.43 5.60 -9.34
C ASP A 56 -5.41 7.00 -8.73
N THR A 57 -4.51 7.87 -9.21
CA THR A 57 -4.42 9.26 -8.72
C THR A 57 -5.66 10.10 -9.03
N GLN A 58 -6.52 9.66 -9.94
CA GLN A 58 -7.71 10.38 -10.37
C GLN A 58 -8.96 10.00 -9.56
N LYS A 59 -8.91 8.92 -8.77
CA LYS A 59 -10.07 8.41 -8.01
C LYS A 59 -9.69 8.07 -6.57
N PRO A 60 -10.60 8.25 -5.59
CA PRO A 60 -10.32 7.82 -4.24
C PRO A 60 -10.12 6.30 -4.19
N SER A 61 -9.04 5.86 -3.56
CA SER A 61 -8.86 4.44 -3.24
C SER A 61 -9.89 4.02 -2.20
N ILE A 62 -10.57 2.90 -2.40
CA ILE A 62 -11.58 2.39 -1.48
C ILE A 62 -11.12 1.06 -0.92
N VAL A 63 -10.96 0.99 0.40
CA VAL A 63 -10.44 -0.17 1.11
C VAL A 63 -11.43 -0.63 2.15
N PHE A 64 -11.74 -1.92 2.16
CA PHE A 64 -12.33 -2.61 3.30
C PHE A 64 -11.22 -3.32 4.07
N ASN A 65 -10.87 -2.76 5.22
CA ASN A 65 -9.88 -3.32 6.12
C ASN A 65 -10.55 -4.30 7.09
N ASN A 66 -10.61 -5.57 6.71
CA ASN A 66 -11.07 -6.67 7.57
C ASN A 66 -9.90 -7.30 8.34
N SER A 67 -9.01 -6.45 8.85
CA SER A 67 -7.81 -6.88 9.56
C SER A 67 -7.52 -5.92 10.72
N LYS A 68 -6.66 -6.36 11.63
CA LYS A 68 -6.15 -5.59 12.77
C LYS A 68 -5.07 -4.56 12.40
N LEU A 69 -4.94 -4.20 11.12
CA LEU A 69 -4.04 -3.14 10.70
C LEU A 69 -4.52 -1.77 11.23
N PRO A 70 -3.69 -1.02 11.98
CA PRO A 70 -4.09 0.27 12.52
C PRO A 70 -4.52 1.28 11.46
N THR A 71 -5.63 1.99 11.72
CA THR A 71 -6.21 2.99 10.82
C THR A 71 -5.20 4.08 10.43
N GLN A 72 -4.26 4.41 11.30
CA GLN A 72 -3.24 5.44 11.09
C GLN A 72 -2.29 5.10 9.92
N PHE A 73 -2.03 3.82 9.63
CA PHE A 73 -1.21 3.43 8.48
C PHE A 73 -1.84 3.84 7.15
N PHE A 74 -3.17 3.73 7.05
CA PHE A 74 -3.90 4.16 5.86
C PHE A 74 -3.79 5.68 5.66
N SER A 75 -4.00 6.46 6.72
CA SER A 75 -4.02 7.91 6.64
C SER A 75 -2.63 8.53 6.46
N ASN A 76 -1.60 7.95 7.09
CA ASN A 76 -0.29 8.60 7.24
C ASN A 76 0.78 8.01 6.31
N GLN A 77 0.62 6.75 5.87
CA GLN A 77 1.61 6.06 5.05
C GLN A 77 1.04 5.64 3.69
N LEU A 78 0.01 4.77 3.66
CA LEU A 78 -0.52 4.21 2.40
C LEU A 78 -1.18 5.27 1.51
N PHE A 79 -2.08 6.07 2.06
CA PHE A 79 -2.81 7.12 1.35
C PHE A 79 -2.37 8.52 1.77
N LYS A 80 -1.08 8.67 2.11
CA LYS A 80 -0.50 9.98 2.45
C LYS A 80 -0.79 10.96 1.32
N ASN A 81 -1.43 12.07 1.66
CA ASN A 81 -1.79 13.14 0.72
C ASN A 81 -2.77 12.74 -0.41
N LYS A 82 -3.46 11.61 -0.31
CA LYS A 82 -4.42 11.13 -1.31
C LYS A 82 -5.84 11.01 -0.73
N PRO A 83 -6.89 11.25 -1.52
CA PRO A 83 -8.25 10.96 -1.09
C PRO A 83 -8.45 9.44 -0.99
N TYR A 84 -9.22 9.00 0.01
CA TYR A 84 -9.54 7.59 0.21
C TYR A 84 -10.88 7.43 0.94
N ILE A 85 -11.47 6.24 0.79
CA ILE A 85 -12.54 5.73 1.66
C ILE A 85 -12.00 4.46 2.33
N LEU A 86 -11.95 4.46 3.65
CA LEU A 86 -11.59 3.31 4.46
C LEU A 86 -12.84 2.82 5.19
N ILE A 87 -13.16 1.56 4.99
CA ILE A 87 -14.25 0.85 5.66
C ILE A 87 -13.59 -0.16 6.58
N LYS A 88 -14.02 -0.24 7.83
CA LYS A 88 -13.57 -1.28 8.77
C LYS A 88 -14.72 -1.76 9.65
N PRO A 89 -14.69 -3.01 10.12
CA PRO A 89 -15.55 -3.45 11.21
C PRO A 89 -15.36 -2.58 12.45
N ASP A 90 -16.41 -2.45 13.25
CA ASP A 90 -16.32 -1.85 14.57
C ASP A 90 -15.79 -2.87 15.58
N ASP A 91 -14.47 -2.95 15.68
CA ASP A 91 -13.79 -3.90 16.58
C ASP A 91 -14.20 -3.71 18.05
N GLU A 92 -14.49 -2.49 18.50
CA GLU A 92 -14.91 -2.22 19.88
C GLU A 92 -16.27 -2.87 20.15
N TYR A 93 -17.22 -2.71 19.23
CA TYR A 93 -18.52 -3.37 19.31
C TYR A 93 -18.39 -4.90 19.32
N TYR A 94 -17.63 -5.48 18.39
CA TYR A 94 -17.49 -6.94 18.32
C TYR A 94 -16.71 -7.53 19.51
N ASN A 95 -15.77 -6.79 20.09
CA ASN A 95 -15.09 -7.19 21.32
C ASN A 95 -16.03 -7.14 22.53
N ALA A 96 -16.91 -6.14 22.62
CA ALA A 96 -17.90 -6.06 23.69
C ALA A 96 -18.90 -7.23 23.64
N LEU A 97 -19.36 -7.61 22.44
CA LEU A 97 -20.23 -8.77 22.24
C LEU A 97 -19.55 -10.08 22.65
N SER A 98 -18.30 -10.30 22.22
CA SER A 98 -17.59 -11.56 22.52
C SER A 98 -17.19 -11.72 23.98
N ASN A 99 -17.00 -10.61 24.72
CA ASN A 99 -16.66 -10.63 26.14
C ASN A 99 -17.87 -10.68 27.08
N GLY A 100 -19.10 -10.70 26.55
CA GLY A 100 -20.33 -10.81 27.34
C GLY A 100 -20.57 -9.63 28.29
N THR A 101 -19.96 -8.47 28.03
CA THR A 101 -20.00 -7.30 28.92
C THR A 101 -21.31 -6.49 28.81
N ASP A 102 -22.12 -6.73 27.78
CA ASP A 102 -23.46 -6.15 27.65
C ASP A 102 -24.53 -7.16 28.06
N THR A 103 -24.70 -7.36 29.37
CA THR A 103 -25.78 -8.17 29.96
C THR A 103 -27.16 -7.52 29.88
N GLU A 104 -27.30 -6.36 29.22
CA GLU A 104 -28.55 -5.58 29.15
C GLU A 104 -29.12 -5.41 27.73
N LEU A 105 -28.41 -5.87 26.69
CA LEU A 105 -28.94 -5.86 25.33
C LEU A 105 -29.57 -7.22 25.05
N ASN A 106 -30.91 -7.25 24.93
CA ASN A 106 -31.61 -8.43 24.42
C ASN A 106 -30.96 -8.85 23.10
N GLU A 107 -30.52 -10.10 22.99
CA GLU A 107 -29.83 -10.66 21.82
C GLU A 107 -30.59 -10.43 20.49
N CYS A 108 -31.89 -10.15 20.56
CA CYS A 108 -32.75 -9.90 19.40
C CYS A 108 -32.63 -8.51 18.77
N ASP A 109 -32.02 -7.52 19.43
CA ASP A 109 -31.97 -6.11 18.96
C ASP A 109 -30.57 -5.64 18.53
N LEU A 110 -29.57 -6.53 18.58
CA LEU A 110 -28.19 -6.19 18.26
C LEU A 110 -27.96 -6.18 16.73
N PRO A 111 -27.38 -5.10 16.17
CA PRO A 111 -27.04 -5.06 14.75
C PRO A 111 -26.04 -6.16 14.41
N LEU A 112 -26.33 -6.94 13.37
CA LEU A 112 -25.48 -8.04 12.91
C LEU A 112 -24.17 -7.50 12.32
N ASN A 113 -24.25 -6.34 11.66
CA ASN A 113 -23.09 -5.74 10.99
C ASN A 113 -22.96 -4.25 11.31
N ILE A 114 -21.82 -3.89 11.92
CA ILE A 114 -21.44 -2.49 12.11
C ILE A 114 -20.09 -2.23 11.45
N ASN A 115 -20.08 -1.27 10.53
CA ASN A 115 -18.87 -0.78 9.88
C ASN A 115 -18.70 0.73 10.11
N ILE A 116 -17.45 1.13 10.30
CA ILE A 116 -17.01 2.53 10.38
C ILE A 116 -16.40 2.89 9.02
N TYR A 117 -16.90 3.99 8.45
CA TYR A 117 -16.45 4.55 7.18
C TYR A 117 -15.69 5.83 7.47
N HIS A 118 -14.44 5.91 7.04
CA HIS A 118 -13.62 7.11 7.07
C HIS A 118 -13.39 7.60 5.65
N GLN A 119 -13.58 8.89 5.39
CA GLN A 119 -13.29 9.50 4.09
C GLN A 119 -12.34 10.67 4.25
N ARG A 120 -11.26 10.66 3.48
CA ARG A 120 -10.44 11.86 3.28
C ARG A 120 -10.80 12.50 1.94
N THR A 121 -11.22 13.76 2.00
CA THR A 121 -11.42 14.63 0.84
C THR A 121 -10.50 15.84 0.92
N TYR A 122 -10.39 16.58 -0.18
CA TYR A 122 -9.61 17.82 -0.24
C TYR A 122 -10.52 18.98 -0.65
N PHE A 123 -10.56 20.02 0.17
CA PHE A 123 -11.24 21.28 -0.16
C PHE A 123 -10.22 22.41 -0.09
N LYS A 124 -10.03 23.15 -1.20
CA LYS A 124 -9.03 24.22 -1.32
C LYS A 124 -7.62 23.76 -0.85
N ASN A 125 -7.18 22.58 -1.29
CA ASN A 125 -5.92 21.94 -0.92
C ASN A 125 -5.72 21.63 0.57
N LYS A 126 -6.78 21.72 1.39
CA LYS A 126 -6.76 21.30 2.79
C LYS A 126 -7.45 19.94 2.94
N PRO A 127 -6.83 18.97 3.64
CA PRO A 127 -7.47 17.69 3.90
C PRO A 127 -8.65 17.86 4.86
N LYS A 128 -9.77 17.25 4.55
CA LYS A 128 -10.92 17.06 5.44
C LYS A 128 -11.13 15.57 5.64
N ILE A 129 -11.23 15.13 6.89
CA ILE A 129 -11.54 13.74 7.22
C ILE A 129 -12.92 13.70 7.84
N ASP A 130 -13.83 12.98 7.21
CA ASP A 130 -15.18 12.72 7.70
C ASP A 130 -15.27 11.24 8.12
N SER A 131 -16.13 10.94 9.09
CA SER A 131 -16.41 9.55 9.49
C SER A 131 -17.88 9.32 9.79
N ILE A 132 -18.40 8.17 9.41
CA ILE A 132 -19.77 7.74 9.71
C ILE A 132 -19.78 6.26 10.12
N LYS A 133 -20.55 5.94 11.16
CA LYS A 133 -20.85 4.58 11.58
C LYS A 133 -22.18 4.16 10.96
N ARG A 134 -22.24 2.98 10.33
CA ARG A 134 -23.46 2.46 9.70
C ARG A 134 -23.81 1.06 10.23
N PHE A 135 -25.10 0.82 10.34
CA PHE A 135 -25.69 -0.38 10.95
C PHE A 135 -26.59 -1.09 9.94
N ASP A 136 -26.55 -2.43 9.93
CA ASP A 136 -27.48 -3.33 9.25
C ASP A 136 -27.89 -2.88 7.83
N ASN A 137 -29.18 -2.60 7.63
CA ASN A 137 -29.79 -2.27 6.33
C ASN A 137 -29.34 -0.93 5.74
N HIS A 138 -28.60 -0.12 6.50
CA HIS A 138 -28.06 1.16 6.03
C HIS A 138 -26.66 1.01 5.41
N GLN A 139 -26.12 -0.21 5.37
CA GLN A 139 -24.84 -0.44 4.73
C GLN A 139 -24.95 -0.38 3.20
N PRO A 140 -24.04 0.33 2.52
CA PRO A 140 -23.98 0.31 1.07
C PRO A 140 -23.60 -1.08 0.55
N LYS A 141 -24.10 -1.40 -0.64
CA LYS A 141 -23.64 -2.59 -1.37
C LYS A 141 -22.18 -2.41 -1.77
N LEU A 142 -21.30 -3.23 -1.21
CA LEU A 142 -19.88 -3.24 -1.56
C LEU A 142 -19.63 -4.18 -2.75
N ILE A 143 -19.01 -3.65 -3.80
CA ILE A 143 -18.57 -4.42 -4.97
C ILE A 143 -17.05 -4.49 -4.92
N PHE A 144 -16.56 -5.64 -4.46
CA PHE A 144 -15.15 -5.91 -4.29
C PHE A 144 -14.44 -6.10 -5.63
N ASN A 145 -13.21 -5.59 -5.70
CA ASN A 145 -12.35 -5.75 -6.86
C ASN A 145 -11.31 -6.86 -6.60
N SER A 146 -11.30 -7.89 -7.45
CA SER A 146 -10.28 -8.94 -7.43
C SER A 146 -8.97 -8.55 -8.14
N SER A 147 -8.75 -7.27 -8.44
CA SER A 147 -7.66 -6.80 -9.32
C SER A 147 -6.24 -7.08 -8.83
N ILE A 148 -6.04 -7.48 -7.56
CA ILE A 148 -4.70 -7.81 -7.04
C ILE A 148 -4.06 -8.96 -7.83
N ASP A 149 -4.84 -9.96 -8.23
CA ASP A 149 -4.33 -11.08 -9.04
C ASP A 149 -4.14 -10.68 -10.52
N LYS A 150 -4.88 -9.69 -11.00
CA LYS A 150 -4.76 -9.18 -12.38
C LYS A 150 -3.45 -8.43 -12.61
N LEU A 151 -2.80 -7.92 -11.58
CA LEU A 151 -1.52 -7.21 -11.69
C LEU A 151 -0.32 -8.16 -11.76
N LYS A 152 -0.49 -9.42 -11.30
CA LYS A 152 0.48 -10.51 -11.43
C LYS A 152 0.41 -11.14 -12.83
N THR A 153 0.61 -10.33 -13.87
CA THR A 153 0.68 -10.82 -15.25
C THR A 153 2.09 -11.29 -15.58
N LYS A 154 2.26 -12.05 -16.67
CA LYS A 154 3.59 -12.41 -17.19
C LYS A 154 4.44 -11.19 -17.57
N ASP A 155 3.79 -10.06 -17.82
CA ASP A 155 4.43 -8.82 -18.28
C ASP A 155 4.83 -7.89 -17.13
N ASN A 156 4.45 -8.21 -15.90
CA ASN A 156 4.78 -7.42 -14.71
C ASN A 156 5.60 -8.27 -13.73
N ILE A 157 6.56 -7.63 -13.06
CA ILE A 157 7.18 -8.19 -11.87
C ILE A 157 6.60 -7.52 -10.63
N VAL A 158 6.42 -8.31 -9.57
CA VAL A 158 6.08 -7.80 -8.24
C VAL A 158 7.37 -7.72 -7.43
N PHE A 159 7.62 -6.57 -6.81
CA PHE A 159 8.80 -6.34 -5.99
C PHE A 159 8.43 -5.72 -4.65
N TYR A 160 9.23 -5.98 -3.62
CA TYR A 160 9.03 -5.47 -2.26
C TYR A 160 10.04 -4.39 -1.89
N TYR A 161 11.18 -4.36 -2.57
CA TYR A 161 12.23 -3.39 -2.31
C TYR A 161 12.92 -2.97 -3.60
N THR A 162 13.37 -1.71 -3.65
CA THR A 162 14.22 -1.22 -4.73
C THR A 162 15.43 -0.52 -4.19
N PHE A 163 16.56 -0.72 -4.84
CA PHE A 163 17.81 -0.02 -4.55
C PHE A 163 18.32 0.66 -5.81
N GLY A 164 18.66 1.94 -5.75
CA GLY A 164 19.00 2.74 -6.93
C GLY A 164 20.43 3.26 -6.88
N PHE A 165 21.09 3.28 -8.03
CA PHE A 165 22.38 3.92 -8.25
C PHE A 165 22.18 5.03 -9.27
N GLY A 166 22.33 6.28 -8.84
CA GLY A 166 22.27 7.50 -9.63
C GLY A 166 23.60 7.81 -10.34
N SER A 167 23.87 9.08 -10.65
CA SER A 167 25.06 9.48 -11.42
C SER A 167 26.36 9.01 -10.76
N THR A 168 27.35 8.65 -11.58
CA THR A 168 28.67 8.24 -11.11
C THR A 168 29.62 9.43 -10.93
N CYS A 169 29.33 10.57 -11.56
CA CYS A 169 30.24 11.70 -11.68
C CYS A 169 29.82 12.94 -10.87
N CYS A 170 28.66 13.58 -11.14
CA CYS A 170 28.38 14.94 -10.67
C CYS A 170 26.88 15.28 -10.51
N PRO A 171 26.33 15.35 -9.27
CA PRO A 171 26.90 14.79 -8.06
C PRO A 171 26.88 13.27 -8.11
N ARG A 172 27.97 12.64 -7.70
CA ARG A 172 28.04 11.18 -7.54
C ARG A 172 27.04 10.73 -6.48
N ASP A 173 26.25 9.70 -6.80
CA ASP A 173 25.34 9.07 -5.85
C ASP A 173 26.15 8.29 -4.78
N PRO A 174 25.98 8.59 -3.47
CA PRO A 174 26.65 7.87 -2.39
C PRO A 174 26.36 6.37 -2.37
N ASN A 175 25.26 5.92 -3.00
CA ASN A 175 24.95 4.49 -3.08
C ASN A 175 26.02 3.70 -3.85
N TRP A 176 26.82 4.34 -4.71
CA TRP A 176 27.96 3.69 -5.36
C TRP A 176 29.03 3.24 -4.37
N ASP A 177 29.15 3.89 -3.22
CA ASP A 177 30.21 3.62 -2.24
C ASP A 177 29.84 2.46 -1.29
N ILE A 178 28.56 2.05 -1.29
CA ILE A 178 28.05 0.92 -0.50
C ILE A 178 27.63 -0.27 -1.36
N LYS A 179 28.00 -0.28 -2.65
CA LYS A 179 27.62 -1.33 -3.58
C LYS A 179 28.11 -2.72 -3.14
N GLU A 180 29.39 -2.87 -2.81
CA GLU A 180 29.95 -4.16 -2.38
C GLU A 180 29.34 -4.61 -1.05
N LYS A 181 29.09 -3.66 -0.14
CA LYS A 181 28.42 -3.92 1.13
C LYS A 181 26.97 -4.42 0.97
N LEU A 182 26.28 -4.05 -0.11
CA LEU A 182 24.94 -4.57 -0.40
C LEU A 182 24.98 -6.08 -0.71
N ASP A 183 25.97 -6.54 -1.49
CA ASP A 183 26.13 -7.96 -1.81
C ASP A 183 26.53 -8.77 -0.56
N GLU A 184 27.37 -8.18 0.31
CA GLU A 184 27.69 -8.74 1.63
C GLU A 184 26.45 -8.83 2.53
N PHE A 185 25.63 -7.78 2.59
CA PHE A 185 24.38 -7.77 3.34
C PHE A 185 23.45 -8.89 2.88
N ILE A 186 23.25 -9.03 1.56
CA ILE A 186 22.39 -10.06 0.98
C ILE A 186 22.91 -11.44 1.36
N SER A 187 24.19 -11.69 1.11
CA SER A 187 24.83 -12.97 1.42
C SER A 187 24.77 -13.29 2.92
N GLY A 188 25.02 -12.31 3.77
CA GLY A 188 24.91 -12.43 5.23
C GLY A 188 23.48 -12.73 5.69
N PHE A 189 22.48 -12.08 5.09
CA PHE A 189 21.07 -12.38 5.38
C PHE A 189 20.71 -13.81 4.97
N GLU A 190 21.08 -14.22 3.76
CA GLU A 190 20.82 -15.57 3.25
C GLU A 190 21.45 -16.65 4.12
N ASN A 191 22.73 -16.49 4.46
CA ASN A 191 23.48 -17.44 5.29
C ASN A 191 22.93 -17.51 6.71
N PHE A 192 22.69 -16.37 7.36
CA PHE A 192 22.21 -16.32 8.74
C PHE A 192 20.81 -16.93 8.90
N ASN A 193 19.93 -16.73 7.90
CA ASN A 193 18.56 -17.24 7.95
C ASN A 193 18.37 -18.58 7.23
N ASN A 194 19.42 -19.12 6.59
CA ASN A 194 19.38 -20.30 5.73
C ASN A 194 18.27 -20.23 4.66
N VAL A 195 18.26 -19.13 3.90
CA VAL A 195 17.26 -18.86 2.84
C VAL A 195 17.93 -18.26 1.62
N LYS A 196 17.22 -18.26 0.49
CA LYS A 196 17.55 -17.44 -0.68
C LYS A 196 16.55 -16.32 -0.84
N ILE A 197 17.01 -15.12 -1.21
CA ILE A 197 16.09 -13.99 -1.42
C ILE A 197 15.31 -14.13 -2.72
N GLY A 198 15.81 -14.91 -3.69
CA GLY A 198 15.16 -15.12 -4.99
C GLY A 198 15.52 -14.03 -6.01
N ASP A 199 14.61 -13.77 -6.94
CA ASP A 199 14.93 -12.98 -8.14
C ASP A 199 15.20 -11.51 -7.82
N VAL A 200 16.25 -10.98 -8.45
CA VAL A 200 16.57 -9.54 -8.49
C VAL A 200 16.68 -9.08 -9.94
N TYR A 201 15.89 -8.08 -10.31
CA TYR A 201 15.89 -7.51 -11.65
C TYR A 201 16.61 -6.16 -11.69
N LYS A 202 17.40 -5.91 -12.74
CA LYS A 202 18.05 -4.64 -13.05
C LYS A 202 17.27 -3.87 -14.11
N LYS A 203 17.07 -2.57 -13.91
CA LYS A 203 16.75 -1.63 -14.99
C LYS A 203 17.85 -0.60 -15.14
N ILE A 204 18.40 -0.45 -16.33
CA ILE A 204 19.28 0.69 -16.64
C ILE A 204 18.40 1.93 -16.78
N THR A 205 18.75 3.00 -16.07
CA THR A 205 17.98 4.25 -16.03
C THR A 205 18.74 5.44 -16.60
N GLY A 206 20.04 5.30 -16.88
CA GLY A 206 20.88 6.37 -17.44
C GLY A 206 22.01 5.86 -18.33
N LYS A 207 22.94 6.76 -18.68
CA LYS A 207 24.01 6.53 -19.66
C LYS A 207 25.35 6.14 -19.04
N GLU A 208 25.55 6.43 -17.75
CA GLU A 208 26.79 6.23 -17.00
C GLU A 208 26.76 4.96 -16.15
N GLY A 209 25.78 4.09 -16.38
CA GLY A 209 25.58 2.87 -15.60
C GLY A 209 24.56 3.02 -14.46
N GLU A 210 23.83 4.13 -14.39
CA GLU A 210 22.75 4.33 -13.45
C GLU A 210 21.70 3.24 -13.63
N HIS A 211 21.29 2.64 -12.52
CA HIS A 211 20.33 1.56 -12.56
C HIS A 211 19.55 1.44 -11.27
N LYS A 212 18.42 0.74 -11.36
CA LYS A 212 17.61 0.34 -10.22
C LYS A 212 17.53 -1.18 -10.15
N LEU A 213 17.75 -1.70 -8.96
CA LEU A 213 17.53 -3.09 -8.59
C LEU A 213 16.11 -3.24 -8.03
N TYR A 214 15.43 -4.30 -8.41
CA TYR A 214 14.08 -4.64 -7.99
C TYR A 214 14.11 -6.02 -7.34
N PHE A 215 13.93 -6.05 -6.02
CA PHE A 215 13.98 -7.27 -5.23
C PHE A 215 12.58 -7.86 -5.10
N THR A 216 12.38 -9.03 -5.73
CA THR A 216 11.07 -9.73 -5.70
C THR A 216 10.82 -10.44 -4.38
N LEU A 217 11.88 -10.81 -3.67
CA LEU A 217 11.82 -11.63 -2.46
C LEU A 217 11.02 -12.93 -2.68
N SER A 218 11.04 -13.47 -3.89
CA SER A 218 10.15 -14.55 -4.36
C SER A 218 10.31 -15.85 -3.56
N ASN A 219 11.52 -16.11 -3.06
CA ASN A 219 11.86 -17.32 -2.30
C ASN A 219 11.65 -17.16 -0.78
N LEU A 220 11.16 -15.99 -0.33
CA LEU A 220 10.88 -15.71 1.07
C LEU A 220 9.38 -15.79 1.36
N ASN A 221 9.02 -16.42 2.49
CA ASN A 221 7.65 -16.31 3.01
C ASN A 221 7.39 -14.90 3.58
N LYS A 222 6.13 -14.55 3.87
CA LYS A 222 5.75 -13.21 4.34
C LYS A 222 6.52 -12.74 5.60
N LYS A 223 6.77 -13.63 6.55
CA LYS A 223 7.56 -13.32 7.77
C LYS A 223 9.02 -13.04 7.43
N GLN A 224 9.61 -13.82 6.54
CA GLN A 224 10.99 -13.62 6.07
C GLN A 224 11.13 -12.34 5.23
N LYS A 225 10.14 -12.03 4.38
CA LYS A 225 10.07 -10.76 3.63
C LYS A 225 10.09 -9.56 4.57
N LEU A 226 9.24 -9.56 5.60
CA LEU A 226 9.22 -8.47 6.58
C LEU A 226 10.57 -8.33 7.31
N LYS A 227 11.17 -9.44 7.75
CA LYS A 227 12.50 -9.43 8.37
C LYS A 227 13.58 -8.86 7.45
N PHE A 228 13.57 -9.23 6.16
CA PHE A 228 14.49 -8.66 5.17
C PHE A 228 14.31 -7.15 5.05
N LEU A 229 13.07 -6.68 4.90
CA LEU A 229 12.73 -5.26 4.76
C LEU A 229 13.15 -4.43 5.98
N GLN A 230 12.96 -4.97 7.18
CA GLN A 230 13.43 -4.34 8.42
C GLN A 230 14.96 -4.24 8.46
N LYS A 231 15.66 -5.34 8.14
CA LYS A 231 17.13 -5.38 8.16
C LYS A 231 17.76 -4.49 7.10
N ILE A 232 17.25 -4.48 5.86
CA ILE A 232 17.80 -3.64 4.79
C ILE A 232 17.54 -2.16 5.08
N ARG A 233 16.39 -1.82 5.68
CA ARG A 233 16.13 -0.47 6.19
C ARG A 233 17.21 -0.10 7.19
N TYR A 234 17.38 -0.87 8.26
CA TYR A 234 18.37 -0.58 9.30
C TYR A 234 19.81 -0.47 8.76
N TRP A 235 20.23 -1.41 7.91
CA TRP A 235 21.55 -1.45 7.29
C TRP A 235 21.86 -0.18 6.47
N THR A 236 20.90 0.30 5.67
CA THR A 236 21.07 1.53 4.87
C THR A 236 21.26 2.80 5.72
N TYR A 237 20.88 2.79 7.00
CA TYR A 237 21.08 3.90 7.92
C TYR A 237 22.39 3.82 8.72
N ILE A 238 22.78 2.63 9.21
CA ILE A 238 24.06 2.47 9.92
C ILE A 238 25.23 2.84 9.01
N ASP A 239 25.23 2.36 7.77
CA ASP A 239 26.32 2.65 6.84
C ASP A 239 26.41 4.15 6.51
N ARG A 240 25.35 4.93 6.78
CA ARG A 240 25.32 6.39 6.65
C ARG A 240 25.76 7.13 7.92
N HIS A 241 26.22 6.42 8.94
CA HIS A 241 26.74 6.97 10.21
C HIS A 241 25.75 7.90 10.92
N ILE A 242 24.45 7.58 10.84
CA ILE A 242 23.42 8.34 11.55
C ILE A 242 23.19 7.66 12.89
N GLU A 243 23.79 8.22 13.95
CA GLU A 243 23.58 7.78 15.33
C GLU A 243 22.17 8.20 15.82
N ASP A 244 21.57 7.40 16.72
CA ASP A 244 20.28 7.66 17.40
C ASP A 244 18.99 7.70 16.55
N ILE A 245 18.85 6.82 15.55
CA ILE A 245 17.58 6.70 14.82
C ILE A 245 16.58 5.81 15.57
N LYS A 246 15.56 6.45 16.15
CA LYS A 246 14.32 5.76 16.50
C LYS A 246 13.47 5.60 15.25
N PHE A 247 13.33 4.38 14.77
CA PHE A 247 12.45 4.12 13.63
C PHE A 247 10.98 4.16 14.05
N GLU A 248 10.20 4.97 13.34
CA GLU A 248 8.75 4.89 13.44
C GLU A 248 8.23 3.55 12.87
N PRO A 249 7.12 3.03 13.42
CA PRO A 249 6.40 1.88 12.86
C PRO A 249 6.13 2.08 11.37
N GLN A 250 6.46 1.10 10.53
CA GLN A 250 6.27 1.20 9.08
C GLN A 250 5.38 0.10 8.53
N ILE A 251 4.60 0.44 7.51
CA ILE A 251 3.94 -0.55 6.66
C ILE A 251 4.66 -0.67 5.32
N PHE A 252 5.00 -1.91 4.97
CA PHE A 252 5.55 -2.27 3.68
C PHE A 252 4.45 -2.87 2.80
N THR A 253 4.42 -2.48 1.54
CA THR A 253 3.51 -3.01 0.52
C THR A 253 4.32 -3.34 -0.73
N PRO A 254 4.05 -4.47 -1.41
CA PRO A 254 4.64 -4.71 -2.71
C PRO A 254 4.17 -3.66 -3.73
N SER A 255 4.98 -3.48 -4.75
CA SER A 255 4.68 -2.69 -5.94
C SER A 255 4.94 -3.54 -7.18
N PHE A 256 4.53 -3.05 -8.35
CA PHE A 256 4.77 -3.74 -9.62
C PHE A 256 5.42 -2.82 -10.64
N VAL A 257 6.13 -3.41 -11.60
CA VAL A 257 6.68 -2.72 -12.75
C VAL A 257 6.63 -3.66 -13.97
N LYS A 258 6.47 -3.09 -15.16
CA LYS A 258 6.55 -3.85 -16.41
C LYS A 258 7.93 -4.47 -16.55
N LYS A 259 7.97 -5.74 -16.98
CA LYS A 259 9.18 -6.53 -17.24
C LYS A 259 10.04 -5.97 -18.38
N GLU A 260 9.44 -5.15 -19.24
CA GLU A 260 10.14 -4.51 -20.36
C GLU A 260 11.38 -3.72 -19.89
N GLY A 261 12.53 -4.04 -20.49
CA GLY A 261 13.83 -3.42 -20.18
C GLY A 261 14.45 -3.89 -18.86
N LEU A 262 13.85 -4.84 -18.15
CA LEU A 262 14.44 -5.47 -16.98
C LEU A 262 15.32 -6.67 -17.36
N LYS A 263 16.47 -6.80 -16.70
CA LYS A 263 17.37 -7.96 -16.80
C LYS A 263 17.43 -8.68 -15.46
N LEU A 264 17.19 -9.98 -15.43
CA LEU A 264 17.40 -10.80 -14.24
C LEU A 264 18.91 -10.89 -13.97
N ILE A 265 19.35 -10.62 -12.74
CA ILE A 265 20.78 -10.63 -12.36
C ILE A 265 21.12 -11.88 -11.54
N THR A 266 20.14 -12.44 -10.84
CA THR A 266 20.32 -13.61 -9.99
C THR A 266 19.39 -14.72 -10.46
N GLU A 267 19.95 -15.67 -11.21
CA GLU A 267 19.46 -17.06 -11.31
C GLU A 267 20.52 -17.91 -10.59
N LYS A 268 20.24 -18.35 -9.37
CA LYS A 268 21.03 -19.36 -8.69
C LYS A 268 20.12 -20.31 -7.94
#